data_AF-A0A7C9EKK0-F1
#
_entry.id   AF-A0A7C9EKK0-F1
#
_cell.length_a   1.000
_cell.length_b   1.000
_cell.length_c   1.000
_cell.angle_alpha   90.00
_cell.angle_beta   90.00
_cell.angle_gamma   90.00
#
_symmetry.space_group_name_H-M   'P 1'
#
loop_
_entity.id
_entity.type
_entity.pdbx_description
1 polymer ?
#
loop_
_entity_poly.entity_id
_entity_poly.type
_entity_poly.pdbx_seq_one_letter_code
_entity_poly.pdbx_strand_id
1 'polypeptide(L)'
;SFFTDILYEAIADAANMFSNLRGALRVALVHGDMDDDFTVARMLLSGIPLEEPYIQWRLHVLANEEKKSLKEGKLPIKESFYLMGTADPIDCLEEDEVCIIQYVILFISVDP
;
A
#
# COMPACT_ATOMS: atom_id res chain seq x y z
N SER A 1 12.47 -8.70 -17.03
CA SER A 1 12.10 -9.99 -16.42
C SER A 1 11.13 -9.70 -15.31
N PHE A 2 10.03 -10.44 -15.16
CA PHE A 2 8.90 -10.05 -14.29
C PHE A 2 9.29 -9.40 -12.94
N PHE A 3 10.12 -10.07 -12.14
CA PHE A 3 10.53 -9.55 -10.83
C PHE A 3 11.41 -8.28 -10.88
N THR A 4 12.28 -8.15 -11.88
CA THR A 4 13.10 -6.93 -12.04
C THR A 4 12.22 -5.75 -12.40
N ASP A 5 11.19 -6.00 -13.21
CA ASP A 5 10.31 -4.96 -13.73
C ASP A 5 9.46 -4.38 -12.58
N ILE A 6 8.96 -5.24 -11.68
CA ILE A 6 8.29 -4.84 -10.43
C ILE A 6 9.23 -4.05 -9.52
N LEU A 7 10.47 -4.51 -9.35
CA LEU A 7 11.44 -3.82 -8.50
C LEU A 7 11.74 -2.40 -9.04
N TYR A 8 11.95 -2.24 -10.34
CA TYR A 8 12.18 -0.94 -10.95
C TYR A 8 10.97 0.00 -10.79
N GLU A 9 9.75 -0.52 -10.96
CA GLU A 9 8.54 0.27 -10.72
C GLU A 9 8.44 0.72 -9.26
N ALA A 10 8.69 -0.17 -8.30
CA ALA A 10 8.65 0.16 -6.88
C ALA A 10 9.69 1.21 -6.49
N ILE A 11 10.90 1.14 -7.06
CA ILE A 11 11.95 2.15 -6.85
C ILE A 11 11.56 3.50 -7.44
N ALA A 12 10.98 3.53 -8.65
CA ALA A 12 10.53 4.76 -9.30
C ALA A 12 9.39 5.43 -8.52
N ASP A 13 8.41 4.65 -8.07
CA ASP A 13 7.34 5.13 -7.18
C ASP A 13 7.89 5.71 -5.88
N ALA A 14 8.88 5.04 -5.29
CA ALA A 14 9.51 5.52 -4.07
C ALA A 14 10.29 6.82 -4.27
N ALA A 15 10.79 7.10 -5.48
CA ALA A 15 11.43 8.38 -5.79
C ALA A 15 10.41 9.51 -5.97
N ASN A 16 9.26 9.22 -6.57
CA ASN A 16 8.23 10.21 -6.89
C ASN A 16 7.37 10.67 -5.69
N MET A 17 7.53 10.06 -4.52
CA MET A 17 6.69 10.35 -3.34
C MET A 17 6.86 11.76 -2.76
N PHE A 18 7.99 12.43 -3.03
CA PHE A 18 8.28 13.77 -2.49
C PHE A 18 7.69 14.92 -3.32
N SER A 19 7.17 14.62 -4.52
CA SER A 19 6.59 15.61 -5.42
C SER A 19 5.17 15.28 -5.87
N ASN A 20 4.60 14.17 -5.37
CA ASN A 20 3.29 13.67 -5.74
C ASN A 20 2.48 13.32 -4.50
N LEU A 21 1.40 14.06 -4.25
CA LEU A 21 0.48 13.84 -3.13
C LEU A 21 -0.02 12.39 -3.06
N ARG A 22 -0.32 11.76 -4.20
CA ARG A 22 -0.78 10.36 -4.25
C ARG A 22 0.32 9.40 -3.79
N GLY A 23 1.57 9.65 -4.18
CA GLY A 23 2.72 8.86 -3.76
C GLY A 23 3.01 9.03 -2.27
N ALA A 24 3.00 10.28 -1.78
CA ALA A 24 3.14 10.61 -0.37
C ALA A 24 2.06 9.93 0.49
N LEU A 25 0.79 10.03 0.07
CA LEU A 25 -0.33 9.44 0.81
C LEU A 25 -0.26 7.91 0.84
N ARG A 26 0.13 7.26 -0.28
CA ARG A 26 0.33 5.80 -0.30
C ARG A 26 1.33 5.36 0.75
N VAL A 27 2.50 6.01 0.78
CA VAL A 27 3.60 5.66 1.71
C VAL A 27 3.18 5.92 3.16
N ALA A 28 2.53 7.05 3.41
CA ALA A 28 2.02 7.39 4.74
C ALA A 28 0.95 6.40 5.24
N LEU A 29 0.12 5.85 4.34
CA LEU A 29 -0.87 4.82 4.71
C LEU A 29 -0.23 3.44 4.92
N VAL A 30 0.68 3.01 4.04
CA VAL A 30 1.36 1.71 4.16
C VAL A 30 2.17 1.62 5.45
N HIS A 31 2.80 2.73 5.85
CA HIS A 31 3.68 2.80 7.00
C HIS A 31 3.07 3.58 8.18
N GLY A 32 1.75 3.74 8.21
CA GLY A 32 1.07 4.60 9.17
C GLY A 32 1.23 4.18 10.64
N ASP A 33 1.40 2.88 10.88
CA ASP A 33 1.71 2.34 12.21
C ASP A 33 3.07 2.83 12.75
N MET A 34 4.02 3.16 11.85
CA MET A 34 5.33 3.73 12.20
C MET A 34 5.31 5.27 12.27
N ASP A 35 4.15 5.88 12.06
CA ASP A 35 3.97 7.31 11.89
C ASP A 35 2.99 7.89 12.91
N ASP A 36 3.23 7.56 14.19
CA ASP A 36 2.45 8.04 15.33
C ASP A 36 0.94 8.08 15.03
N ASP A 37 0.38 6.91 14.66
CA ASP A 37 -1.02 6.76 14.24
C ASP A 37 -1.37 7.57 12.98
N PHE A 38 -0.72 7.26 11.85
CA PHE A 38 -1.05 7.81 10.52
C PHE A 38 -0.99 9.35 10.44
N THR A 39 -0.13 9.99 11.23
CA THR A 39 -0.11 11.45 11.39
C THR A 39 0.13 12.19 10.07
N VAL A 40 1.12 11.79 9.28
CA VAL A 40 1.39 12.35 7.94
C VAL A 40 0.22 12.13 7.01
N ALA A 41 -0.41 10.96 7.03
CA ALA A 41 -1.58 10.70 6.18
C ALA A 41 -2.73 11.66 6.54
N ARG A 42 -3.00 11.87 7.85
CA ARG A 42 -3.99 12.84 8.33
C ARG A 42 -3.65 14.28 7.93
N MET A 43 -2.38 14.67 8.02
CA MET A 43 -1.91 16.00 7.62
C MET A 43 -2.14 16.24 6.12
N LEU A 44 -1.75 15.28 5.27
CA LEU A 44 -1.96 15.35 3.83
C LEU A 44 -3.45 15.40 3.46
N LEU A 45 -4.28 14.57 4.10
CA LEU A 45 -5.74 14.56 3.89
C LEU A 45 -6.42 15.85 4.38
N SER A 46 -5.82 16.54 5.35
CA SER A 46 -6.28 17.85 5.84
C SER A 46 -5.84 19.01 4.94
N GLY A 47 -5.13 18.73 3.84
CA GLY A 47 -4.67 19.73 2.89
C GLY A 47 -3.37 20.43 3.28
N ILE A 48 -2.60 19.89 4.23
CA ILE A 48 -1.27 20.43 4.53
C ILE A 48 -0.35 20.15 3.33
N PRO A 49 0.38 21.17 2.84
CA PRO A 49 1.22 21.05 1.65
C PRO A 49 2.37 20.06 1.85
N LEU A 50 2.77 19.40 0.76
CA LEU A 50 3.87 18.43 0.77
C LEU A 50 5.23 19.08 1.07
N GLU A 51 5.32 20.39 0.84
CA GLU A 51 6.47 21.24 1.13
C GLU A 51 6.65 21.49 2.64
N GLU A 52 5.67 21.14 3.48
CA GLU A 52 5.77 21.26 4.93
C GLU A 52 6.99 20.49 5.44
N PRO A 53 7.97 21.14 6.09
CA PRO A 53 9.24 20.52 6.46
C PRO A 53 9.10 19.24 7.29
N TYR A 54 8.12 19.22 8.21
CA TYR A 54 7.83 18.03 8.99
C TYR A 54 7.37 16.85 8.11
N ILE A 55 6.47 17.11 7.15
CA ILE A 55 5.98 16.10 6.20
C ILE A 55 7.13 15.57 5.36
N GLN A 56 8.00 16.44 4.82
CA GLN A 56 9.15 16.00 4.02
C GLN A 56 10.12 15.13 4.82
N TRP A 57 10.47 15.57 6.03
CA TRP A 57 11.35 14.81 6.92
C TRP A 57 10.75 13.43 7.24
N ARG A 58 9.45 13.39 7.55
CA ARG A 58 8.79 12.15 7.95
C ARG A 58 8.61 11.20 6.79
N LEU A 59 8.19 11.69 5.62
CA LEU A 59 8.16 10.90 4.39
C LEU A 59 9.54 10.34 4.04
N HIS A 60 10.62 11.08 4.29
CA HIS A 60 11.98 10.57 4.07
C HIS A 60 12.32 9.38 4.98
N VAL A 61 11.86 9.39 6.24
CA VAL A 61 12.02 8.23 7.14
C VAL A 61 11.23 7.04 6.62
N LEU A 62 9.96 7.23 6.26
CA LEU A 62 9.09 6.16 5.75
C LEU A 62 9.63 5.59 4.41
N ALA A 63 10.15 6.44 3.53
CA ALA A 63 10.79 6.05 2.28
C ALA A 63 12.01 5.15 2.48
N ASN A 64 12.78 5.39 3.55
CA ASN A 64 13.94 4.57 3.85
C ASN A 64 13.57 3.19 4.38
N GLU A 65 12.47 3.08 5.13
CA GLU A 65 11.95 1.78 5.53
C GLU A 65 11.39 0.99 4.33
N GLU A 66 10.71 1.66 3.41
CA GLU A 66 10.28 1.06 2.14
C GLU A 66 11.49 0.51 1.34
N LYS A 67 12.56 1.30 1.21
CA LYS A 67 13.80 0.85 0.54
C LYS A 67 14.44 -0.35 1.23
N LYS A 68 14.39 -0.41 2.56
CA LYS A 68 14.91 -1.54 3.33
C LYS A 68 14.08 -2.80 3.07
N SER A 69 12.75 -2.67 3.06
CA SER A 69 11.83 -3.74 2.68
C SER A 69 12.13 -4.30 1.27
N LEU A 70 12.37 -3.42 0.28
CA LEU A 70 12.76 -3.83 -1.07
C LEU A 70 14.10 -4.59 -1.11
N LYS A 71 15.09 -4.17 -0.31
CA LYS A 71 16.38 -4.89 -0.20
C LYS A 71 16.23 -6.28 0.41
N GLU A 72 15.23 -6.48 1.26
CA GLU A 72 14.87 -7.78 1.83
C GLU A 72 14.07 -8.66 0.85
N GLY A 73 13.78 -8.16 -0.36
CA GLY A 73 13.03 -8.90 -1.39
C GLY A 73 11.51 -8.81 -1.24
N LYS A 74 11.01 -7.93 -0.37
CA LYS A 74 9.57 -7.68 -0.21
C LYS A 74 9.08 -6.79 -1.34
N LEU A 75 8.70 -7.42 -2.46
CA LEU A 75 8.22 -6.71 -3.64
C LEU A 75 6.71 -6.48 -3.56
N PRO A 76 6.21 -5.26 -3.86
CA PRO A 76 4.78 -5.00 -3.97
C PRO A 76 4.24 -5.62 -5.26
N ILE A 77 3.60 -6.80 -5.15
CA ILE A 77 2.94 -7.46 -6.28
C ILE A 77 1.49 -6.98 -6.34
N LYS A 78 1.14 -6.25 -7.41
CA LYS A 78 -0.23 -5.82 -7.67
C LYS A 78 -1.15 -7.05 -7.84
N GLU A 79 -2.39 -6.94 -7.37
CA GLU A 79 -3.40 -8.01 -7.45
C GLU A 79 -3.02 -9.30 -6.71
N SER A 80 -2.14 -9.19 -5.72
CA SER A 80 -1.84 -10.28 -4.78
C SER A 80 -2.46 -10.01 -3.41
N PHE A 81 -3.06 -11.03 -2.81
CA PHE A 81 -3.79 -10.93 -1.54
C PHE A 81 -3.49 -12.12 -0.66
N TYR A 82 -3.36 -11.88 0.64
CA TYR A 82 -3.42 -12.95 1.64
C TYR A 82 -4.88 -13.26 1.95
N LEU A 83 -5.31 -14.46 1.62
CA LEU A 83 -6.67 -14.93 1.83
C LEU A 83 -6.68 -16.07 2.84
N MET A 84 -7.69 -16.11 3.70
CA MET A 84 -7.97 -17.29 4.51
C MET A 84 -8.62 -18.34 3.61
N GLY A 85 -7.94 -19.47 3.43
CA GLY A 85 -8.49 -20.60 2.69
C GLY A 85 -9.49 -21.40 3.52
N THR A 86 -10.46 -22.02 2.84
CA THR A 86 -11.30 -23.09 3.37
C THR A 86 -11.37 -24.20 2.32
N ALA A 87 -11.55 -25.45 2.76
CA ALA A 87 -11.87 -26.53 1.84
C ALA A 87 -13.22 -26.25 1.16
N ASP A 88 -13.40 -26.77 -0.05
CA ASP A 88 -14.70 -26.75 -0.74
C ASP A 88 -15.73 -27.56 0.06
N PRO A 89 -16.75 -26.92 0.65
CA PRO A 89 -17.73 -27.62 1.45
C PRO A 89 -18.82 -28.30 0.61
N ILE A 90 -18.95 -27.93 -0.68
CA ILE A 90 -19.98 -28.44 -1.60
C ILE A 90 -19.41 -29.53 -2.50
N ASP A 91 -18.08 -29.62 -2.61
CA ASP A 91 -17.37 -30.56 -3.48
C ASP A 91 -17.76 -30.35 -4.96
N CYS A 92 -17.84 -29.08 -5.37
CA CYS A 92 -18.17 -28.66 -6.73
C CYS A 92 -16.96 -28.13 -7.52
N LEU A 93 -15.79 -27.99 -6.89
CA LEU A 93 -14.53 -27.63 -7.53
C LEU A 93 -13.80 -28.90 -7.99
N GLU A 94 -13.28 -28.89 -9.21
CA GLU A 94 -12.45 -29.97 -9.74
C GLU A 94 -11.01 -29.89 -9.18
N GLU A 95 -10.19 -30.91 -9.47
CA GLU A 95 -8.76 -30.89 -9.15
C GLU A 95 -8.10 -29.64 -9.77
N ASP A 96 -7.27 -28.95 -8.99
CA ASP A 96 -6.60 -27.67 -9.33
C ASP A 96 -7.51 -26.43 -9.46
N GLU A 97 -8.79 -26.51 -9.09
CA GLU A 97 -9.69 -25.36 -9.05
C GLU A 97 -9.78 -24.71 -7.66
N VAL A 98 -9.92 -23.38 -7.65
CA VAL A 98 -10.16 -22.58 -6.44
C VAL A 98 -11.21 -21.52 -6.71
N CYS A 99 -12.07 -21.24 -5.71
CA CYS A 99 -13.04 -20.13 -5.77
C CYS A 99 -12.56 -18.98 -4.88
N ILE A 100 -12.38 -17.79 -5.47
CA ILE A 100 -12.01 -16.56 -4.76
C ILE A 100 -13.23 -15.64 -4.70
N ILE A 101 -13.70 -15.34 -3.49
CA ILE A 101 -14.80 -14.41 -3.24
C ILE A 101 -14.22 -13.09 -2.71
N GLN A 102 -14.32 -12.02 -3.50
CA GLN A 102 -13.91 -10.68 -3.07
C GLN A 102 -15.16 -9.87 -2.67
N TYR A 103 -15.39 -9.70 -1.36
CA TYR A 103 -16.43 -8.79 -0.88
C TYR A 103 -15.98 -7.34 -1.07
N VAL A 104 -16.61 -6.60 -1.98
CA VAL A 104 -16.47 -5.14 -2.05
C VAL A 104 -17.37 -4.54 -0.97
N ILE A 105 -16.79 -4.07 0.14
CA ILE A 105 -17.51 -3.26 1.13
C ILE A 105 -17.63 -1.85 0.55
N LEU A 106 -18.82 -1.49 0.05
CA LEU A 106 -19.20 -0.11 -0.26
C LEU A 106 -19.55 0.61 1.04
N PHE A 107 -18.71 1.55 1.49
CA PHE A 107 -19.13 2.55 2.46
C PHE A 107 -20.06 3.54 1.75
N ILE A 108 -21.37 3.47 2.01
CA ILE A 108 -22.28 4.56 1.66
C ILE A 108 -22.04 5.66 2.70
N SER A 109 -21.46 6.79 2.29
CA SER A 109 -21.52 8.02 3.10
C SER A 109 -22.98 8.38 3.23
N VAL A 110 -23.53 8.30 4.44
CA VAL A 110 -24.77 9.00 4.76
C VAL A 110 -24.32 10.42 5.10
N ASP A 111 -24.39 11.30 4.11
CA ASP A 111 -24.25 12.73 4.35
C ASP A 111 -25.44 13.21 5.22
N PRO A 112 -25.22 14.19 6.12
CA PRO A 112 -26.12 14.52 7.22
C PRO A 112 -27.48 15.14 6.82
#